data_AF-A0A9D7NKT2-F1
#
_entry.id   AF-A0A9D7NKT2-F1
#
_cell.length_a   1.000
_cell.length_b   1.000
_cell.length_c   1.000
_cell.angle_alpha   90.00
_cell.angle_beta   90.00
_cell.angle_gamma   90.00
#
_symmetry.space_group_name_H-M   'P 1'
#
loop_
_entity.id
_entity.type
_entity.pdbx_description
1 polymer ?
#
loop_
_entity_poly.entity_id
_entity_poly.type
_entity_poly.pdbx_seq_one_letter_code
_entity_poly.pdbx_strand_id
1 'polypeptide(L)' 'MVIDRKDRVINLCEIKFSVKPFTVSKSYAENLRNKVMAFRMETGTKKTIFLTIIAANGLAANEYSLQLVQDSLDMNALFE' A
#
# COMPACT_ATOMS: atom_id res chain seq x y z
N MET A 1 -3.11 3.71 -7.34
CA MET A 1 -4.47 3.21 -7.68
C MET A 1 -5.35 3.35 -6.45
N VAL A 2 -6.66 3.58 -6.61
CA VAL A 2 -7.59 3.79 -5.49
C VAL A 2 -8.79 2.86 -5.67
N ILE A 3 -9.12 2.11 -4.63
CA ILE A 3 -10.35 1.31 -4.57
C ILE A 3 -11.21 1.90 -3.46
N ASP A 4 -12.29 2.60 -3.83
CA ASP A 4 -13.26 3.12 -2.87
C ASP A 4 -14.37 2.11 -2.62
N ARG A 5 -14.46 1.61 -1.39
CA ARG A 5 -15.39 0.54 -1.00
C ARG A 5 -16.63 1.13 -0.33
N LYS A 6 -17.74 0.39 -0.40
CA LYS A 6 -19.02 0.77 0.24
C LYS A 6 -18.97 0.66 1.77
N ASP A 7 -18.03 -0.07 2.34
CA ASP A 7 -17.86 -0.30 3.79
C ASP A 7 -17.01 0.77 4.50
N ARG A 8 -16.89 1.97 3.92
CA ARG A 8 -16.13 3.12 4.46
C ARG A 8 -14.61 2.91 4.54
N VAL A 9 -14.09 1.99 3.72
CA VAL A 9 -12.65 1.79 3.54
C VAL A 9 -12.23 2.22 2.14
N ILE A 10 -11.09 2.89 2.05
CA ILE A 10 -10.41 3.15 0.78
C ILE A 10 -9.09 2.38 0.80
N ASN A 11 -8.87 1.49 -0.17
CA ASN A 11 -7.55 0.91 -0.40
C ASN A 11 -6.75 1.83 -1.31
N LEU A 12 -5.74 2.49 -0.76
CA LEU A 12 -4.74 3.21 -1.53
C LEU A 12 -3.66 2.21 -1.95
N CYS A 13 -3.70 1.81 -3.21
CA CYS A 13 -2.86 0.74 -3.73
C CYS A 13 -1.61 1.31 -4.39
N GLU A 14 -0.44 0.81 -3.97
CA GLU A 14 0.86 1.09 -4.56
C GLU A 14 1.39 -0.17 -5.23
N ILE A 15 1.68 -0.10 -6.53
CA ILE A 15 2.12 -1.25 -7.33
C ILE A 15 3.63 -1.16 -7.52
N LYS A 16 4.34 -2.27 -7.31
CA LYS A 16 5.78 -2.40 -7.45
C LYS A 16 6.17 -3.65 -8.22
N PHE A 17 7.19 -3.49 -9.05
CA PHE A 17 7.85 -4.59 -9.73
C PHE A 17 9.30 -4.63 -9.24
N SER A 18 9.72 -5.80 -8.78
CA SER A 18 11.09 -6.08 -8.34
C SER A 18 11.37 -7.55 -8.55
N VAL A 19 12.61 -7.90 -8.91
CA VAL A 19 13.02 -9.32 -9.11
C VAL A 19 13.03 -10.11 -7.82
N LYS A 20 13.25 -9.43 -6.68
CA LYS A 20 13.20 -9.98 -5.33
C LYS A 20 12.00 -9.42 -4.57
N PRO A 21 11.61 -10.00 -3.42
CA PRO A 21 10.62 -9.39 -2.54
C PRO A 21 10.93 -7.91 -2.30
N PHE A 22 9.92 -7.06 -2.47
CA PHE A 22 10.08 -5.63 -2.36
C PHE A 22 10.36 -5.24 -0.91
N THR A 23 11.45 -4.53 -0.63
CA THR A 23 11.77 -4.06 0.73
C THR A 23 11.40 -2.59 0.88
N VAL A 24 10.58 -2.29 1.88
CA VAL A 24 10.26 -0.90 2.24
C VAL A 24 11.46 -0.29 2.96
N SER A 25 12.18 0.62 2.30
CA SER A 25 13.24 1.40 2.96
C SER A 25 12.63 2.50 3.83
N LYS A 26 13.42 3.07 4.76
CA LYS A 26 13.00 4.21 5.58
C LYS A 26 12.52 5.40 4.75
N SER A 27 13.27 5.79 3.71
CA SER A 27 12.88 6.89 2.84
C SER A 27 11.60 6.60 2.08
N TYR A 28 11.41 5.34 1.66
CA TYR A 28 10.20 4.92 0.99
C TYR A 28 8.99 4.88 1.93
N ALA A 29 9.19 4.49 3.19
CA ALA A 29 8.17 4.53 4.24
C ALA A 29 7.65 5.97 4.46
N GLU A 30 8.53 6.96 4.53
CA GLU A 30 8.12 8.38 4.62
C GLU A 30 7.34 8.82 3.39
N ASN A 31 7.78 8.42 2.19
CA ASN A 31 7.04 8.71 0.97
C ASN A 31 5.64 8.10 0.96
N LEU A 32 5.47 6.87 1.48
CA LEU A 32 4.17 6.22 1.62
C LEU A 32 3.27 6.97 2.61
N ARG A 33 3.81 7.40 3.77
CA ARG A 33 3.06 8.23 4.73
C ARG A 33 2.61 9.54 4.10
N ASN A 34 3.50 10.23 3.40
CA ASN A 34 3.20 11.48 2.72
C ASN A 34 2.11 11.31 1.66
N LYS A 35 2.13 10.21 0.90
CA LYS A 35 1.07 9.89 -0.07
C LYS A 35 -0.29 9.67 0.60
N VAL A 36 -0.33 8.92 1.70
CA VAL A 36 -1.58 8.70 2.46
C VAL A 36 -2.12 10.02 3.01
N MET A 37 -1.25 10.87 3.56
CA MET A 37 -1.63 12.18 4.10
C MET A 37 -2.10 13.13 3.01
N ALA A 38 -1.36 13.25 1.91
CA ALA A 38 -1.75 14.04 0.75
C ALA A 38 -3.12 13.58 0.23
N PHE A 39 -3.33 12.28 0.04
CA PHE A 39 -4.62 11.75 -0.41
C PHE A 39 -5.76 12.12 0.57
N ARG A 40 -5.53 12.03 1.87
CA ARG A 40 -6.53 12.43 2.88
C ARG A 40 -6.85 13.92 2.82
N MET A 41 -5.83 14.77 2.67
CA MET A 41 -6.01 16.23 2.60
C MET A 41 -6.77 16.64 1.33
N GLU A 42 -6.35 16.15 0.17
CA GLU A 42 -6.93 16.51 -1.11
C GLU A 42 -8.39 16.03 -1.27
N THR A 43 -8.71 14.85 -0.71
CA THR A 43 -10.05 14.28 -0.82
C THR A 43 -11.01 14.71 0.29
N GLY A 44 -10.49 15.20 1.42
CA GLY A 44 -11.28 15.43 2.63
C GLY A 44 -11.97 14.17 3.19
N THR A 45 -11.55 12.98 2.76
CA THR A 45 -12.26 11.75 3.08
C THR A 45 -12.17 11.42 4.57
N LYS A 46 -13.32 11.04 5.14
CA LYS A 46 -13.43 10.50 6.50
C LYS A 46 -13.32 8.97 6.52
N LYS A 47 -13.22 8.32 5.36
CA LYS A 47 -13.05 6.87 5.25
C LYS A 47 -11.69 6.46 5.83
N THR A 48 -11.62 5.22 6.32
CA THR A 48 -10.35 4.62 6.72
C THR A 48 -9.54 4.35 5.46
N ILE A 49 -8.27 4.73 5.46
CA ILE A 49 -7.38 4.50 4.32
C ILE A 49 -6.47 3.32 4.68
N PHE A 50 -6.54 2.27 3.89
CA PHE A 50 -5.63 1.14 3.96
C PHE A 50 -4.60 1.26 2.85
N LEU A 51 -3.33 1.26 3.23
CA LEU A 51 -2.25 1.19 2.26
C LEU A 51 -2.07 -0.28 1.87
N THR A 52 -2.25 -0.57 0.59
CA THR A 52 -2.09 -1.92 0.03
C THR A 52 -0.92 -1.92 -0.94
N ILE A 53 0.04 -2.82 -0.78
CA ILE A 53 1.14 -2.98 -1.74
C ILE A 53 0.87 -4.17 -2.64
N ILE A 54 0.96 -3.97 -3.95
CA ILE A 54 0.92 -5.05 -4.93
C ILE A 54 2.32 -5.21 -5.48
N ALA A 55 3.00 -6.30 -5.15
CA ALA A 55 4.39 -6.54 -5.52
C ALA A 55 4.55 -7.88 -6.24
N ALA A 56 5.05 -7.87 -7.48
CA ALA A 56 5.09 -9.08 -8.33
C ALA A 56 5.75 -10.29 -7.64
N ASN A 57 6.87 -10.08 -6.94
CA ASN A 57 7.59 -11.12 -6.19
C ASN A 57 7.40 -10.99 -4.66
N GLY A 58 6.26 -10.43 -4.24
CA GLY A 58 5.90 -10.26 -2.83
C GLY A 58 6.56 -9.07 -2.14
N LEU A 59 6.18 -8.87 -0.88
CA LEU A 59 6.66 -7.81 0.00
C LEU A 59 7.54 -8.43 1.10
N ALA A 60 8.76 -7.92 1.27
CA ALA A 60 9.62 -8.32 2.35
C ALA A 60 9.10 -7.73 3.68
N ALA A 61 8.88 -8.58 4.68
CA ALA A 61 8.47 -8.16 6.00
C ALA A 61 9.62 -7.43 6.72
N ASN A 62 9.36 -6.20 7.17
CA ASN A 62 10.25 -5.42 8.03
C ASN A 62 9.43 -4.44 8.90
N GLU A 63 10.12 -3.67 9.74
CA GLU A 63 9.49 -2.70 10.64
C GLU A 63 8.56 -1.71 9.90
N TYR A 64 8.94 -1.27 8.71
CA TYR A 64 8.19 -0.27 7.94
C TYR A 64 6.97 -0.88 7.25
N SER A 65 7.11 -2.06 6.66
CA SER A 65 6.00 -2.77 6.02
C SER A 65 4.95 -3.17 7.05
N LEU A 66 5.37 -3.69 8.20
CA LEU A 66 4.48 -4.08 9.29
C LEU A 66 3.74 -2.90 9.92
N GLN A 67 4.37 -1.72 9.95
CA GLN A 67 3.74 -0.51 10.51
C GLN A 67 2.75 0.15 9.54
N LEU A 68 3.04 0.15 8.23
CA LEU A 68 2.34 0.99 7.26
C LEU A 68 1.40 0.24 6.34
N VAL A 69 1.72 -1.01 6.00
CA VAL A 69 1.02 -1.76 4.95
C VAL A 69 -0.03 -2.65 5.62
N GLN A 70 -1.30 -2.40 5.30
CA GLN A 70 -2.41 -3.16 5.86
C GLN A 70 -2.57 -4.52 5.17
N ASP A 71 -2.26 -4.56 3.87
CA ASP A 71 -2.39 -5.76 3.04
C ASP A 71 -1.36 -5.75 1.90
N SER A 72 -0.92 -6.92 1.48
CA SER A 72 0.00 -7.07 0.35
C SER A 72 -0.39 -8.22 -0.55
N LEU A 73 -0.42 -7.97 -1.86
CA LEU A 73 -0.73 -8.97 -2.89
C LEU A 73 0.49 -9.21 -3.75
N ASP A 74 0.67 -10.44 -4.20
CA ASP A 74 1.68 -10.83 -5.17
C ASP A 74 1.04 -11.31 -6.48
N MET A 75 1.86 -11.79 -7.42
CA MET A 75 1.38 -12.25 -8.72
C MET A 75 0.49 -13.49 -8.60
N ASN A 76 0.70 -14.35 -7.58
CA ASN A 76 -0.12 -15.54 -7.37
C ASN A 76 -1.55 -15.13 -7.02
N ALA A 77 -1.72 -14.14 -6.15
CA ALA A 77 -3.05 -13.61 -5.79
C ALA A 77 -3.82 -12.95 -6.96
N LEU A 78 -3.17 -12.66 -8.09
CA LEU A 78 -3.77 -11.98 -9.23
C LEU A 78 -4.08 -12.89 -10.43
N PHE A 79 -3.37 -14.01 -10.57
CA PHE A 79 -3.41 -14.83 -11.79
C PHE A 79 -3.55 -16.33 -11.54
N GLU A 80 -3.71 -16.76 -10.28
CA GLU A 80 -4.16 -18.11 -9.94
C GLU A 80 -5.68 -18.22 -9.80
#